data_AF-A0A327YJK7-F1
#
_entry.id   AF-A0A327YJK7-F1
#
_cell.length_a   1.000
_cell.length_b   1.000
_cell.length_c   1.000
_cell.angle_alpha   90.00
_cell.angle_beta   90.00
_cell.angle_gamma   90.00
#
_symmetry.space_group_name_H-M   'P 1'
#
loop_
_entity.id
_entity.type
_entity.pdbx_description
1 polymer ?
#
loop_
_entity_poly.entity_id
_entity_poly.type
_entity_poly.pdbx_seq_one_letter_code
_entity_poly.pdbx_strand_id
1 'polypeptide(L)' 'MAKQTEKQVRYGKSAFLHAPEYAKNRLLLEVLLDDTKTYTKEEVDSLLNEWKKKEVK' A
#
# COMPACT_ATOMS: atom_id res chain seq x y z
N MET A 1 -21.30 -23.94 4.23
CA MET A 1 -19.97 -23.60 3.68
C MET A 1 -19.68 -22.15 4.03
N ALA A 2 -19.05 -21.92 5.18
CA ALA A 2 -18.69 -20.57 5.62
C ALA A 2 -17.55 -20.08 4.73
N LYS A 3 -17.81 -19.07 3.89
CA LYS A 3 -16.78 -18.36 3.15
C LYS A 3 -15.83 -17.78 4.19
N GLN A 4 -14.66 -18.40 4.32
CA GLN A 4 -13.55 -17.87 5.09
C GLN A 4 -13.18 -16.56 4.40
N THR A 5 -13.78 -15.47 4.86
CA THR A 5 -13.38 -14.13 4.48
C THR A 5 -11.96 -14.02 5.04
N GLU A 6 -10.97 -14.30 4.18
CA GLU A 6 -9.59 -13.96 4.43
C GLU A 6 -9.63 -12.50 4.86
N LYS A 7 -9.47 -12.26 6.16
CA LYS A 7 -9.41 -10.91 6.71
C LYS A 7 -8.20 -10.30 6.03
N GLN A 8 -8.43 -9.51 4.98
CA GLN A 8 -7.39 -8.74 4.33
C GLN A 8 -6.75 -7.92 5.43
N VAL A 9 -5.55 -8.34 5.84
CA VAL A 9 -4.86 -7.72 6.97
C VAL A 9 -4.51 -6.32 6.51
N ARG A 10 -5.10 -5.34 7.19
CA ARG A 10 -4.82 -3.94 6.95
C ARG A 10 -3.67 -3.53 7.84
N TYR A 11 -2.70 -2.87 7.23
CA TYR A 11 -1.56 -2.34 7.94
C TYR A 11 -1.56 -0.82 7.85
N GLY A 12 -1.03 -0.16 8.87
CA GLY A 12 -0.76 1.26 8.81
C GLY A 12 0.38 1.55 7.83
N LYS A 13 0.47 2.80 7.38
CA LYS A 13 1.56 3.30 6.53
C LYS A 13 2.94 2.84 6.99
N SER A 14 3.24 2.96 8.28
CA SER A 14 4.54 2.60 8.85
C SER A 14 4.96 1.17 8.53
N ALA A 15 4.03 0.21 8.54
CA ALA A 15 4.34 -1.18 8.21
C ALA A 15 4.84 -1.33 6.77
N PHE A 16 4.25 -0.60 5.82
CA PHE A 16 4.69 -0.58 4.43
C PHE A 16 6.00 0.20 4.26
N LEU A 17 6.21 1.28 5.00
CA LEU A 17 7.47 2.05 4.98
C LEU A 17 8.66 1.25 5.53
N HIS A 18 8.43 0.39 6.50
CA HIS A 18 9.43 -0.50 7.07
C HIS A 18 9.62 -1.80 6.28
N ALA A 19 8.72 -2.12 5.36
CA ALA A 19 8.81 -3.32 4.56
C ALA A 19 9.91 -3.20 3.48
N PRO A 20 10.84 -4.17 3.37
CA PRO A 20 11.94 -4.11 2.41
C PRO A 20 11.47 -4.12 0.95
N GLU A 21 10.33 -4.76 0.68
CA GLU A 21 9.69 -4.82 -0.65
C GLU A 21 9.35 -3.42 -1.19
N TYR A 22 9.00 -2.48 -0.30
CA TYR A 22 8.64 -1.12 -0.66
C TYR A 22 9.73 -0.09 -0.36
N ALA A 23 10.92 -0.52 0.08
CA ALA A 23 12.01 0.40 0.43
C ALA A 23 12.37 1.38 -0.70
N LYS A 24 12.31 0.91 -1.96
CA LYS A 24 12.56 1.74 -3.15
C LYS A 24 11.44 2.75 -3.43
N ASN A 25 10.21 2.44 -3.02
CA ASN A 25 9.05 3.31 -3.19
C ASN A 25 8.66 3.99 -1.87
N ARG A 26 9.54 4.03 -0.87
CA ARG A 26 9.23 4.53 0.49
C ARG A 26 8.72 5.97 0.46
N LEU A 27 9.43 6.88 -0.21
CA LEU A 27 9.01 8.29 -0.36
C LEU A 27 7.64 8.41 -1.03
N LEU A 28 7.40 7.55 -2.02
CA LEU A 28 6.17 7.47 -2.78
C LEU A 28 5.00 7.02 -1.90
N LEU A 29 5.23 6.00 -1.06
CA LEU A 29 4.29 5.57 -0.04
C LEU A 29 4.07 6.63 1.04
N GLU A 30 5.08 7.45 1.35
CA GLU A 30 4.91 8.56 2.30
C GLU A 30 3.91 9.61 1.83
N VAL A 31 3.84 9.84 0.51
CA VAL A 31 2.91 10.77 -0.12
C VAL A 31 1.56 10.10 -0.42
N LEU A 32 1.56 8.84 -0.83
CA LEU A 32 0.34 8.11 -1.23
C LEU A 32 -0.48 7.62 -0.03
N LEU A 33 0.17 7.20 1.05
CA LEU A 33 -0.48 6.62 2.21
C LEU A 33 -0.62 7.67 3.31
N ASP A 34 -1.82 7.75 3.84
CA ASP A 34 -2.16 8.60 4.97
C ASP A 34 -1.85 7.90 6.30
N ASP A 35 -1.24 8.61 7.26
CA ASP A 35 -0.91 8.05 8.58
C ASP A 35 -2.14 7.70 9.43
N THR A 36 -3.29 8.32 9.16
CA THR A 36 -4.55 8.03 9.85
C THR A 36 -5.30 6.83 9.27
N LYS A 37 -4.85 6.32 8.11
CA LYS A 37 -5.51 5.24 7.38
C LYS A 37 -4.66 3.97 7.37
N THR A 38 -5.37 2.87 7.23
CA THR A 38 -4.76 1.55 7.06
C THR A 38 -5.12 1.01 5.69
N TYR A 39 -4.17 0.36 5.06
CA TYR A 39 -4.28 -0.14 3.69
C TYR A 39 -3.95 -1.63 3.66
N THR A 40 -4.50 -2.31 2.67
CA THR A 40 -4.11 -3.68 2.33
C THR A 40 -2.93 -3.66 1.36
N LYS A 41 -2.21 -4.79 1.24
CA LYS A 41 -1.10 -4.92 0.28
C LYS A 41 -1.55 -4.60 -1.16
N GLU A 42 -2.73 -5.07 -1.54
CA GLU A 42 -3.33 -4.87 -2.87
C GLU A 42 -3.67 -3.42 -3.15
N GLU A 43 -4.19 -2.69 -2.16
CA GLU A 43 -4.46 -1.25 -2.29
C GLU A 43 -3.17 -0.46 -2.47
N VAL A 44 -2.15 -0.76 -1.66
CA VAL A 44 -0.84 -0.10 -1.76
C VAL A 44 -0.21 -0.32 -3.13
N ASP A 45 -0.24 -1.56 -3.64
CA ASP A 45 0.29 -1.90 -4.95
C ASP A 45 -0.48 -1.20 -6.08
N SER A 46 -1.81 -1.15 -5.98
CA SER A 46 -2.66 -0.44 -6.94
C SER A 46 -2.35 1.06 -6.96
N LEU A 47 -2.22 1.70 -5.78
CA LEU A 47 -1.87 3.11 -5.66
C LEU A 47 -0.50 3.42 -6.27
N LEU A 48 0.51 2.56 -6.01
CA LEU A 48 1.84 2.69 -6.61
C LEU A 48 1.78 2.57 -8.14
N ASN A 49 1.01 1.63 -8.66
CA ASN A 49 0.86 1.42 -10.10
C ASN A 49 0.15 2.59 -10.77
N GLU A 50 -0.95 3.08 -10.19
CA GLU A 50 -1.66 4.27 -10.69
C GLU A 50 -0.79 5.52 -10.67
N TRP A 51 -0.01 5.72 -9.61
CA TRP A 51 0.89 6.86 -9.53
C TRP A 51 2.00 6.79 -10.58
N LYS A 52 2.64 5.62 -10.74
CA LYS A 52 3.65 5.41 -11.78
C LYS A 52 3.06 5.67 -13.17
N LYS A 53 1.85 5.20 -13.45
CA LYS A 53 1.16 5.47 -14.73
C LYS A 53 0.89 6.95 -14.97
N LYS A 54 0.64 7.74 -13.91
CA LYS A 54 0.44 9.19 -14.02
C LYS A 54 1.75 9.97 -14.21
N GLU A 55 2.86 9.49 -13.67
CA GLU A 55 4.19 10.11 -13.84
C GLU A 55 4.76 9.89 -15.26
N VAL A 56 4.34 8.85 -15.98
CA VAL A 56 4.70 8.67 -17.40
C VAL A 56 3.87 9.61 -18.29
N LYS A 57 4.25 10.89 -18.37
CA LYS A 57 3.82 11.81 -19.43
C LYS A 57 4.83 12.91 -19.71
#